data_AF-A0A653NTP1-F1
#
_entry.id   AF-A0A653NTP1-F1
#
_cell.length_a   1.000
_cell.length_b   1.000
_cell.length_c   1.000
_cell.angle_alpha   90.00
_cell.angle_beta   90.00
_cell.angle_gamma   90.00
#
_symmetry.space_group_name_H-M   'P 1'
#
loop_
_entity.id
_entity.type
_entity.pdbx_description
1 polymer ?
#
loop_
_entity_poly.entity_id
_entity_poly.type
_entity_poly.pdbx_seq_one_letter_code
_entity_poly.pdbx_strand_id
1 'polypeptide(L)'
;MKQLQIGLVADPALPTQIAHEMSDLDPPDGDNPGGWDVEVVSEPFTVDCEDVDTALGRLRDEAAGHDWDLVVGLTELPLRDDDSRYLLVQTDPG
;
A
#
# COMPACT_ATOMS: atom_id res chain seq x y z
N MET A 1 11.76 20.39 -3.43
CA MET A 1 11.31 19.12 -4.05
C MET A 1 9.82 18.95 -3.78
N LYS A 2 9.12 18.14 -4.57
CA LYS A 2 7.70 17.83 -4.36
C LYS A 2 7.55 16.96 -3.09
N GLN A 3 6.49 17.21 -2.32
CA GLN A 3 6.05 16.33 -1.24
C GLN A 3 5.48 15.05 -1.85
N LEU A 4 5.92 13.88 -1.39
CA LEU A 4 5.46 12.60 -1.91
C LEU A 4 4.02 12.35 -1.44
N GLN A 5 3.09 12.09 -2.35
CA GLN A 5 1.73 11.69 -2.00
C GLN A 5 1.67 10.17 -1.90
N ILE A 6 1.31 9.64 -0.73
CA ILE A 6 1.27 8.19 -0.47
C ILE A 6 -0.16 7.78 -0.15
N GLY A 7 -0.68 6.78 -0.87
CA GLY A 7 -1.92 6.09 -0.52
C GLY A 7 -1.63 4.81 0.26
N LEU A 8 -2.22 4.66 1.44
CA LEU A 8 -2.31 3.39 2.16
C LEU A 8 -3.70 2.81 1.95
N VAL A 9 -3.81 1.81 1.07
CA VAL A 9 -5.06 1.09 0.83
C VAL A 9 -5.04 -0.17 1.70
N ALA A 10 -5.98 -0.28 2.62
CA ALA A 10 -5.98 -1.34 3.60
C ALA A 10 -7.31 -2.07 3.62
N ASP A 11 -7.25 -3.41 3.66
CA ASP A 11 -8.41 -4.21 3.98
C ASP A 11 -9.00 -3.74 5.33
N PRO A 12 -10.34 -3.82 5.51
CA PRO A 12 -10.98 -3.44 6.76
C PRO A 12 -10.45 -4.22 7.97
N ALA A 13 -10.67 -3.66 9.17
CA ALA A 13 -10.23 -4.19 10.46
C ALA A 13 -8.74 -3.96 10.79
N LEU A 14 -7.96 -5.02 11.03
CA LEU A 14 -6.59 -4.88 11.55
C LEU A 14 -5.64 -4.18 10.56
N PRO A 15 -5.68 -4.45 9.24
CA PRO A 15 -4.81 -3.74 8.29
C PRO A 15 -5.06 -2.23 8.28
N THR A 16 -6.32 -1.81 8.37
CA THR A 16 -6.69 -0.39 8.48
C THR A 16 -6.14 0.27 9.75
N GLN A 17 -6.13 -0.44 10.89
CA GLN A 17 -5.54 0.09 12.13
C GLN A 17 -4.04 0.32 11.97
N ILE A 18 -3.34 -0.65 11.36
CA ILE A 18 -1.90 -0.56 11.06
C ILE A 18 -1.64 0.60 10.08
N ALA A 19 -2.48 0.79 9.06
CA ALA A 19 -2.35 1.89 8.11
C ALA A 19 -2.40 3.26 8.81
N HIS A 20 -3.32 3.44 9.76
CA HIS A 20 -3.39 4.66 10.55
C HIS A 20 -2.15 4.87 11.43
N GLU A 21 -1.65 3.83 12.09
CA GLU A 21 -0.40 3.92 12.86
C GLU A 21 0.80 4.27 11.95
N MET A 22 0.86 3.72 10.73
CA MET A 22 1.89 4.03 9.75
C MET A 22 1.79 5.47 9.20
N SER A 23 0.59 6.03 9.11
CA SER A 23 0.39 7.40 8.64
C SER A 23 0.94 8.47 9.58
N ASP A 24 1.18 8.12 10.85
CA ASP A 24 1.78 9.01 11.87
C ASP A 24 3.32 8.93 11.88
N LEU A 25 3.94 8.16 10.98
CA LEU A 25 5.40 8.07 10.87
C LEU A 25 5.98 9.32 10.22
N ASP A 26 7.00 9.90 10.86
CA ASP A 26 7.75 11.02 10.32
C ASP A 26 8.71 10.57 9.20
N PRO A 27 8.88 11.39 8.14
CA PRO A 27 9.95 11.19 7.17
C PRO A 27 11.32 11.12 7.88
N PRO A 28 12.24 10.24 7.46
CA PRO A 28 13.55 10.13 8.08
C PRO A 28 14.33 11.46 7.97
N ASP A 29 14.98 11.88 9.06
CA ASP A 29 15.82 13.08 9.10
C ASP A 29 16.95 13.00 8.05
N GLY A 30 17.03 13.96 7.11
CA GLY A 30 18.07 14.00 6.06
C GLY A 30 17.95 15.14 5.04
N ASP A 31 18.93 15.23 4.12
CA ASP A 31 19.15 16.28 3.10
C ASP A 31 18.03 16.42 2.03
N ASN A 32 16.90 15.74 2.20
CA ASN A 32 15.86 15.59 1.19
C ASN A 32 14.52 16.16 1.73
N PRO A 33 14.26 17.47 1.61
CA PRO A 33 13.15 18.17 2.28
C PRO A 33 11.75 17.89 1.69
N GLY A 34 11.62 16.91 0.80
CA GLY A 34 10.31 16.47 0.31
C GLY A 34 9.75 15.49 1.32
N GLY A 35 9.01 15.98 2.32
CA GLY A 35 8.24 15.11 3.22
C GLY A 35 7.23 14.25 2.44
N TRP A 36 6.48 13.42 3.15
CA TRP A 36 5.34 12.71 2.58
C TRP A 36 4.03 13.27 3.13
N ASP A 37 2.96 13.11 2.36
CA ASP A 37 1.58 13.23 2.83
C ASP A 37 0.92 11.87 2.64
N VAL A 38 0.19 11.40 3.65
CA VAL A 38 -0.34 10.03 3.68
C VAL A 38 -1.86 10.08 3.73
N GLU A 39 -2.50 9.50 2.73
CA GLU A 39 -3.94 9.25 2.70
C GLU A 39 -4.20 7.77 3.02
N VAL A 40 -5.10 7.50 3.97
CA VAL A 40 -5.51 6.13 4.32
C VAL A 40 -6.90 5.85 3.74
N VAL A 41 -7.00 4.80 2.95
CA VAL A 41 -8.26 4.29 2.37
C VAL A 41 -8.55 2.91 2.93
N SER A 42 -9.67 2.77 3.63
CA SER A 42 -10.13 1.51 4.23
C SER A 42 -11.15 0.85 3.31
N GLU A 43 -10.66 0.17 2.28
CA GLU A 43 -11.48 -0.54 1.30
C GLU A 43 -10.83 -1.88 0.93
N PRO A 44 -11.63 -2.95 0.74
CA PRO A 44 -11.09 -4.25 0.43
C PRO A 44 -10.49 -4.26 -1.00
N PHE A 45 -9.18 -4.47 -1.10
CA PHE A 45 -8.51 -4.69 -2.39
C PHE A 45 -8.16 -6.17 -2.58
N THR A 46 -8.05 -6.93 -1.50
CA THR A 46 -7.87 -8.38 -1.53
C THR A 46 -9.14 -9.07 -1.05
N VAL A 47 -9.92 -9.60 -2.00
CA VAL A 47 -11.10 -10.42 -1.74
C VAL A 47 -10.83 -11.78 -2.37
N ASP A 48 -10.73 -12.82 -1.53
CA ASP A 48 -10.52 -14.22 -1.96
C ASP A 48 -9.31 -14.38 -2.91
N CYS A 49 -8.31 -13.51 -2.77
CA CYS A 49 -7.23 -13.37 -3.74
C CYS A 49 -6.07 -14.30 -3.38
N GLU A 50 -5.88 -15.36 -4.16
CA GLU A 50 -4.65 -16.17 -4.11
C GLU A 50 -3.55 -15.61 -5.03
N ASP A 51 -3.95 -14.86 -6.06
CA ASP A 51 -3.06 -14.30 -7.08
C ASP A 51 -2.61 -12.86 -6.73
N VAL A 52 -1.30 -12.67 -6.63
CA VAL A 52 -0.66 -11.39 -6.27
C VAL A 52 -0.82 -10.35 -7.38
N ASP A 53 -0.80 -10.76 -8.64
CA ASP A 53 -0.90 -9.82 -9.77
C ASP A 53 -2.27 -9.13 -9.80
N THR A 54 -3.33 -9.87 -9.48
CA THR A 54 -4.68 -9.31 -9.34
C THR A 54 -4.75 -8.27 -8.21
N ALA A 55 -4.11 -8.53 -7.06
CA ALA A 55 -4.06 -7.58 -5.96
C ALA A 55 -3.29 -6.30 -6.33
N LEU A 56 -2.13 -6.44 -6.98
CA LEU A 56 -1.35 -5.30 -7.48
C LEU A 56 -2.12 -4.51 -8.54
N GLY A 57 -2.84 -5.19 -9.43
CA GLY A 57 -3.71 -4.53 -10.43
C GLY A 57 -4.73 -3.60 -9.79
N ARG A 58 -5.43 -4.05 -8.74
CA ARG A 58 -6.41 -3.23 -8.01
C ARG A 58 -5.75 -2.02 -7.34
N LEU A 59 -4.58 -2.20 -6.74
CA LEU A 59 -3.84 -1.07 -6.15
C LEU A 59 -3.42 -0.02 -7.20
N ARG A 60 -3.05 -0.46 -8.41
CA ARG A 60 -2.77 0.46 -9.53
C ARG A 60 -4.03 1.21 -9.96
N ASP A 61 -5.17 0.54 -10.01
CA ASP A 61 -6.44 1.17 -10.37
C ASP A 61 -6.83 2.24 -9.34
N GLU A 62 -6.67 1.96 -8.04
CA GLU A 62 -6.83 2.96 -6.97
C GLU A 62 -5.85 4.13 -7.13
N ALA A 63 -4.57 3.83 -7.33
CA ALA A 63 -3.56 4.87 -7.56
C ALA A 63 -3.83 5.73 -8.79
N ALA A 64 -4.46 5.19 -9.84
CA ALA A 64 -4.85 5.96 -11.02
C ALA A 64 -6.07 6.87 -10.78
N GLY A 65 -6.91 6.55 -9.79
CA GLY A 65 -8.01 7.39 -9.34
C GLY A 65 -7.59 8.54 -8.43
N HIS A 66 -6.38 8.48 -7.87
CA HIS A 66 -5.83 9.45 -6.94
C HIS A 66 -4.55 10.11 -7.51
N ASP A 67 -4.13 11.27 -6.98
CA ASP A 67 -2.87 11.92 -7.39
C ASP A 67 -1.66 11.38 -6.59
N TRP A 68 -1.67 10.08 -6.25
CA TRP A 68 -0.64 9.45 -5.43
C TRP A 68 0.63 9.13 -6.24
N ASP A 69 1.79 9.39 -5.65
CA ASP A 69 3.10 9.02 -6.18
C ASP A 69 3.50 7.58 -5.80
N LEU A 70 2.94 7.05 -4.71
CA LEU A 70 3.14 5.68 -4.22
C LEU A 70 1.83 5.14 -3.62
N VAL A 71 1.53 3.87 -3.87
CA VAL A 71 0.44 3.14 -3.19
C VAL A 71 1.01 1.94 -2.45
N VAL A 72 0.54 1.69 -1.22
CA VAL A 72 0.88 0.52 -0.42
C VAL A 72 -0.41 -0.18 -0.01
N GLY A 73 -0.53 -1.45 -0.38
CA GLY A 73 -1.62 -2.33 0.05
C GLY A 73 -1.31 -3.02 1.37
N LEU A 74 -2.26 -3.02 2.31
CA LEU A 74 -2.15 -3.72 3.60
C LEU A 74 -3.27 -4.75 3.73
N THR A 75 -2.91 -6.03 3.84
CA THR A 75 -3.87 -7.12 4.00
C THR A 75 -3.41 -8.13 5.06
N GLU A 76 -4.38 -8.81 5.66
CA GLU A 76 -4.17 -9.98 6.51
C GLU A 76 -4.34 -11.31 5.74
N LEU A 77 -4.74 -11.24 4.46
CA LEU A 77 -4.90 -12.42 3.62
C LEU A 77 -3.53 -13.00 3.25
N PRO A 78 -3.38 -14.34 3.32
CA PRO A 78 -2.10 -14.98 3.07
C PRO A 78 -1.83 -15.09 1.57
N LEU A 79 -1.32 -14.01 0.98
CA LEU A 79 -0.86 -14.01 -0.40
C LEU A 79 0.32 -14.97 -0.59
N ARG A 80 0.42 -15.55 -1.80
CA ARG A 80 1.49 -16.46 -2.16
C ARG A 80 2.22 -15.99 -3.40
N ASP A 81 3.53 -16.19 -3.43
CA ASP A 81 4.32 -16.00 -4.64
C ASP A 81 4.09 -17.13 -5.66
N ASP A 82 4.74 -17.03 -6.82
CA ASP A 82 4.68 -18.03 -7.90
C ASP A 82 5.12 -19.44 -7.45
N ASP A 83 5.95 -19.52 -6.40
CA ASP A 83 6.42 -20.76 -5.78
C ASP A 83 5.46 -21.28 -4.68
N SER A 84 4.28 -20.67 -4.54
CA SER A 84 3.27 -20.97 -3.50
C SER A 84 3.73 -20.72 -2.06
N ARG A 85 4.78 -19.91 -1.85
CA ARG A 85 5.27 -19.54 -0.51
C ARG A 85 4.52 -18.32 -0.01
N TYR A 86 4.32 -18.22 1.30
CA TYR A 86 3.71 -17.03 1.89
C TYR A 86 4.54 -15.79 1.61
N LEU A 87 3.87 -14.78 1.08
CA LEU A 87 4.44 -13.50 0.72
C LEU A 87 4.33 -12.51 1.89
N LEU A 88 5.43 -11.85 2.24
CA LEU A 88 5.43 -10.75 3.21
C LEU A 88 5.31 -9.39 2.53
N VAL A 89 5.93 -9.22 1.36
CA VAL A 89 5.90 -7.98 0.58
C VAL A 89 6.15 -8.30 -0.88
N GLN A 90 5.44 -7.63 -1.77
CA GLN A 90 5.71 -7.59 -3.21
C GLN A 90 5.78 -6.14 -3.64
N THR A 91 6.77 -5.82 -4.47
CA THR A 91 6.89 -4.51 -5.10
C THR A 91 6.55 -4.65 -6.58
N ASP A 92 5.73 -3.73 -7.08
CA ASP A 92 5.56 -3.57 -8.52
C ASP A 92 6.67 -2.66 -9.06
N PRO A 93 7.58 -3.14 -9.92
CA PRO A 93 8.61 -2.29 -10.48
C PRO A 93 8.08 -1.28 -11.52
N GLY A 94 6.85 -1.46 -12.02
CA GLY A 94 6.32 -0.72 -13.17
C GLY A 94 6.87 -1.23 -14.51
#